data_AF-A0A1H4V859-F1
#
_entry.id   AF-A0A1H4V859-F1
#
_cell.length_a   1.000
_cell.length_b   1.000
_cell.length_c   1.000
_cell.angle_alpha   90.00
_cell.angle_beta   90.00
_cell.angle_gamma   90.00
#
_symmetry.space_group_name_H-M   'P 1'
#
loop_
_entity.id
_entity.type
_entity.pdbx_description
1 polymer ?
#
loop_
_entity_poly.entity_id
_entity_poly.type
_entity_poly.pdbx_seq_one_letter_code
_entity_poly.pdbx_strand_id
1 'polypeptide(L)'
;MPLSEAERRALERLVSAPSTPQSLALRARIVLASSEESISTVARALGVSRNTALKWRTRFGTHGLQGLEDLPRPGRPTASGDDLHRAILRIPLQRPPDRGWTTRTIAEALGTNQAAVSRVRRRWFADRPDLISHSVLDSPNSMVLAAVVIDPGVRVLVFHQPATPAARPHSRQTSQLTEPVRVLLSAQFAFPRETPATGNDISPTLLTTLGEVDAAVPRNWPVTALVDRPIPPRVDRWLVGHPRFSVYEVDPDSWLAQLNSITAVLDPRQSPGLLDLEHRVRRWAEQPSTPFSWVRASPTRASRRPATEDHRSRSPSPILASAVVEALRESLATGAFRPGQRIAEQPLATRLGVSRGPIRDALKILAEDGLIELEPHRGAYVPLPTRRDVYDTYTARGPLGALLLRRIATNGSSRLAAAKDALDDLVQQAEMRDVPGTGDADIRWQDTLAAAADMPRIEKMFVRLSLQLRMFVSILGLEYAYSVDEIVADNTAILLALEAQDPEEVTRLWRRKIDNAVTYMVGQLGHLD
;
A
#
# COMPACT_ATOMS: atom_id res chain seq x y z
N MET A 1 26.71 39.90 16.55
CA MET A 1 27.08 39.20 17.80
C MET A 1 28.46 39.72 18.16
N PRO A 2 28.68 40.26 19.36
CA PRO A 2 29.99 40.77 19.74
C PRO A 2 30.99 39.61 19.82
N LEU A 3 32.18 39.79 19.23
CA LEU A 3 33.29 38.83 19.30
C LEU A 3 34.28 39.33 20.35
N SER A 4 34.87 38.41 21.13
CA SER A 4 36.01 38.77 21.97
C SER A 4 37.26 39.04 21.12
N GLU A 5 38.19 39.83 21.66
CA GLU A 5 39.47 40.15 21.01
C GLU A 5 40.34 38.88 20.76
N ALA A 6 40.18 37.85 21.58
CA ALA A 6 40.83 36.55 21.37
C ALA A 6 40.22 35.78 20.19
N GLU A 7 38.89 35.77 20.08
CA GLU A 7 38.16 35.10 18.98
C GLU A 7 38.37 35.80 17.65
N ARG A 8 38.34 37.14 17.62
CA ARG A 8 38.59 37.94 16.42
C ARG A 8 39.98 37.62 15.86
N ARG A 9 41.03 37.68 16.68
CA ARG A 9 42.40 37.32 16.28
C ARG A 9 42.58 35.87 15.87
N ALA A 10 41.80 34.94 16.41
CA ALA A 10 41.83 33.54 16.00
C ALA A 10 41.18 33.32 14.62
N LEU A 11 40.04 33.97 14.36
CA LEU A 11 39.36 33.91 13.07
C LEU A 11 40.16 34.60 11.97
N GLU A 12 40.77 35.75 12.25
CA GLU A 12 41.65 36.46 11.30
C GLU A 12 42.86 35.61 10.90
N ARG A 13 43.48 34.90 11.85
CA ARG A 13 44.55 33.93 11.56
C ARG A 13 44.08 32.79 10.65
N LEU A 14 42.86 32.27 10.84
CA LEU A 14 42.31 31.24 9.95
C LEU A 14 42.04 31.78 8.53
N VAL A 15 41.75 33.07 8.37
CA VAL A 15 41.54 33.68 7.05
C VAL A 15 42.87 33.98 6.35
N SER A 16 43.91 34.38 7.09
CA SER A 16 45.19 34.79 6.52
C SER A 16 46.18 33.63 6.30
N ALA A 17 46.06 32.53 7.04
CA ALA A 17 47.00 31.43 6.96
C ALA A 17 46.89 30.67 5.61
N PRO A 18 47.97 30.55 4.84
CA PRO A 18 47.96 29.93 3.50
C PRO A 18 47.67 28.42 3.52
N SER A 19 47.85 27.76 4.67
CA SER A 19 47.56 26.34 4.86
C SER A 19 46.09 26.05 5.20
N THR A 20 45.25 27.08 5.39
CA THR A 20 43.85 26.89 5.80
C THR A 20 42.98 26.47 4.61
N PRO A 21 42.19 25.39 4.72
CA PRO A 21 41.23 25.02 3.68
C PRO A 21 40.29 26.18 3.34
N GLN A 22 40.05 26.44 2.04
CA GLN A 22 39.17 27.53 1.59
C GLN A 22 37.77 27.48 2.22
N SER A 23 37.27 26.28 2.48
CA SER A 23 35.99 26.07 3.15
C SER A 23 35.97 26.56 4.59
N LEU A 24 37.06 26.39 5.34
CA LEU A 24 37.22 26.84 6.72
C LEU A 24 37.46 28.35 6.77
N ALA A 25 38.29 28.88 5.86
CA ALA A 25 38.50 30.31 5.70
C ALA A 25 37.19 31.06 5.35
N LEU A 26 36.34 30.48 4.50
CA LEU A 26 35.02 31.05 4.18
C LEU A 26 34.10 31.11 5.40
N ARG A 27 34.10 30.05 6.24
CA ARG A 27 33.31 30.02 7.48
C ARG A 27 33.80 31.07 8.48
N ALA A 28 35.11 31.24 8.61
CA ALA A 28 35.69 32.28 9.46
C ALA A 28 35.34 33.69 8.98
N ARG A 29 35.37 33.96 7.66
CA ARG A 29 34.91 35.24 7.07
C ARG A 29 33.43 35.53 7.37
N ILE A 30 32.57 34.51 7.27
CA ILE A 30 31.14 34.65 7.61
C ILE A 30 30.97 35.13 9.05
N VAL A 31 31.71 34.54 10.00
CA VAL A 31 31.61 34.90 11.43
C VAL A 31 32.16 36.29 11.71
N LEU A 32 33.32 36.64 11.15
CA LEU A 32 33.92 37.98 11.27
C LEU A 32 32.98 39.07 10.76
N ALA A 33 32.46 38.91 9.53
CA ALA A 33 31.56 39.89 8.93
C ALA A 33 30.20 39.98 9.65
N SER A 34 29.73 38.88 10.25
CA SER A 34 28.48 38.85 11.05
C SER A 34 28.59 39.57 12.41
N SER A 35 29.79 40.03 12.79
CA SER A 35 29.98 40.84 13.99
C SER A 35 29.63 42.31 13.77
N GLU A 36 29.75 42.79 12.53
CA GLU A 36 29.59 44.20 12.14
C GLU A 36 28.36 44.41 11.22
N GLU A 37 27.96 43.40 10.46
CA GLU A 37 26.84 43.49 9.51
C GLU A 37 25.71 42.49 9.74
N SER A 38 24.56 42.74 9.08
CA SER A 38 23.43 41.82 9.05
C SER A 38 23.75 40.54 8.26
N ILE A 39 23.19 39.39 8.65
CA ILE A 39 23.38 38.11 7.91
C ILE A 39 23.07 38.25 6.43
N SER A 40 22.02 39.00 6.08
CA SER A 40 21.58 39.18 4.70
C SER A 40 22.63 39.91 3.86
N THR A 41 23.36 40.87 4.45
CA THR A 41 24.43 41.60 3.77
C THR A 41 25.69 40.75 3.64
N VAL A 42 26.08 40.04 4.71
CA VAL A 42 27.21 39.11 4.72
C VAL A 42 27.04 37.99 3.67
N ALA A 43 25.85 37.42 3.58
CA ALA A 43 25.53 36.38 2.61
C ALA A 43 25.73 36.87 1.16
N ARG A 44 25.28 38.09 0.86
CA ARG A 44 25.42 38.71 -0.46
C ARG A 44 26.89 39.02 -0.78
N ALA A 45 27.63 39.61 0.16
CA ALA A 45 29.03 39.99 -0.03
C ALA A 45 29.96 38.79 -0.25
N LEU A 46 29.67 37.66 0.40
CA LEU A 46 30.47 36.43 0.31
C LEU A 46 29.96 35.42 -0.72
N GLY A 47 28.89 35.74 -1.46
CA GLY A 47 28.33 34.86 -2.49
C GLY A 47 27.74 33.55 -1.95
N VAL A 48 27.20 33.56 -0.72
CA VAL A 48 26.61 32.38 -0.06
C VAL A 48 25.13 32.58 0.27
N SER A 49 24.39 31.51 0.51
CA SER A 49 22.98 31.61 0.91
C SER A 49 22.82 32.20 2.32
N ARG A 50 21.70 32.90 2.58
CA ARG A 50 21.33 33.40 3.92
C ARG A 50 21.33 32.28 4.98
N ASN A 51 20.85 31.09 4.62
CA ASN A 51 20.82 29.92 5.51
C ASN A 51 22.23 29.39 5.82
N THR A 52 23.15 29.45 4.85
CA THR A 52 24.56 29.10 5.06
C THR A 52 25.23 30.06 6.03
N ALA A 53 25.03 31.37 5.86
CA ALA A 53 25.57 32.39 6.75
C ALA A 53 24.98 32.26 8.18
N LEU A 54 23.67 32.07 8.29
CA LEU A 54 22.98 31.84 9.57
C LEU A 54 23.49 30.58 10.28
N LYS A 55 23.64 29.46 9.55
CA LYS A 55 24.15 28.19 10.11
C LYS A 55 25.50 28.38 10.79
N TRP A 56 26.46 29.00 10.12
CA TRP A 56 27.82 29.14 10.66
C TRP A 56 27.88 30.15 11.80
N ARG A 57 27.10 31.25 11.73
CA ARG A 57 26.96 32.18 12.86
C ARG A 57 26.40 31.48 14.10
N THR A 58 25.34 30.70 13.94
CA THR A 58 24.73 29.96 15.06
C THR A 58 25.69 28.92 15.62
N ARG A 59 26.35 28.12 14.77
CA ARG A 59 27.31 27.09 15.22
C ARG A 59 28.50 27.70 15.97
N PHE A 60 29.01 28.84 15.51
CA PHE A 60 30.06 29.55 16.23
C PHE A 60 29.55 30.09 17.57
N GLY A 61 28.35 30.69 17.62
CA GLY A 61 27.78 31.17 18.89
C GLY A 61 27.55 30.06 19.93
N THR A 62 27.34 28.81 19.49
CA THR A 62 27.14 27.67 20.39
C THR A 62 28.44 26.94 20.76
N HIS A 63 29.41 26.85 19.84
CA HIS A 63 30.60 25.98 19.99
C HIS A 63 31.95 26.69 19.79
N GLY A 64 31.96 28.02 19.66
CA GLY A 64 33.17 28.79 19.37
C GLY A 64 33.88 28.35 18.09
N LEU A 65 35.22 28.39 18.11
CA LEU A 65 36.07 28.01 16.96
C LEU A 65 35.88 26.56 16.49
N GLN A 66 35.65 25.62 17.41
CA GLN A 66 35.39 24.20 17.07
C GLN A 66 34.11 24.03 16.24
N GLY A 67 33.16 24.96 16.36
CA GLY A 67 31.93 24.99 15.57
C GLY A 67 32.14 25.19 14.07
N LEU A 68 33.34 25.63 13.64
CA LEU A 68 33.68 25.87 12.24
C LEU A 68 34.26 24.65 11.53
N GLU A 69 34.65 23.61 12.26
CA GLU A 69 35.18 22.38 11.71
C GLU A 69 34.11 21.54 11.00
N ASP A 70 34.57 20.72 10.05
CA ASP A 70 33.72 19.72 9.42
C ASP A 70 33.37 18.64 10.44
N LEU A 71 32.08 18.56 10.80
CA LEU A 71 31.58 17.38 11.49
C LEU A 71 31.63 16.19 10.52
N PRO A 72 31.84 14.96 11.03
CA PRO A 72 31.71 13.77 10.20
C PRO A 72 30.38 13.82 9.45
N ARG A 73 30.45 13.76 8.11
CA ARG A 73 29.26 13.76 7.26
C ARG A 73 28.38 12.59 7.70
N PRO A 74 27.08 12.79 7.99
CA PRO A 74 26.16 11.68 8.08
C PRO A 74 25.89 11.18 6.65
N GLY A 75 26.84 10.44 6.10
CA GLY A 75 26.67 9.65 4.89
C GLY A 75 26.31 8.24 5.30
N ARG A 76 25.11 7.79 4.94
CA ARG A 76 24.68 6.40 5.15
C ARG A 76 25.64 5.47 4.39
N PRO A 77 26.17 4.39 4.99
CA PRO A 77 27.13 3.51 4.33
C PRO A 77 26.55 2.91 3.04
N THR A 78 27.37 2.80 2.00
CA THR A 78 27.03 2.08 0.77
C THR A 78 27.02 0.58 1.05
N ALA A 79 25.86 -0.06 0.89
CA ALA A 79 25.78 -1.51 0.81
C ALA A 79 26.61 -2.02 -0.38
N SER A 80 27.19 -3.21 -0.28
CA SER A 80 27.87 -3.90 -1.38
C SER A 80 27.01 -3.86 -2.65
N GLY A 81 27.58 -3.46 -3.79
CA GLY A 81 26.83 -3.20 -5.03
C GLY A 81 25.96 -4.39 -5.49
N ASP A 82 26.40 -5.61 -5.19
CA ASP A 82 25.69 -6.84 -5.56
C ASP A 82 24.46 -7.12 -4.68
N ASP A 83 24.46 -6.67 -3.43
CA ASP A 83 23.30 -6.82 -2.54
C ASP A 83 22.18 -5.84 -2.94
N LEU A 84 22.55 -4.63 -3.34
CA LEU A 84 21.59 -3.65 -3.87
C LEU A 84 21.04 -4.09 -5.23
N HIS A 85 21.87 -4.63 -6.14
CA HIS A 85 21.40 -5.19 -7.40
C HIS A 85 20.37 -6.30 -7.19
N ARG A 86 20.67 -7.26 -6.31
CA ARG A 86 19.75 -8.36 -5.96
C ARG A 86 18.48 -7.83 -5.31
N ALA A 87 18.58 -6.83 -4.43
CA ALA A 87 17.42 -6.20 -3.81
C ALA A 87 16.52 -5.49 -4.84
N ILE A 88 17.10 -4.81 -5.83
CA ILE A 88 16.38 -4.15 -6.95
C ILE A 88 15.62 -5.17 -7.78
N LEU A 89 16.22 -6.32 -8.07
CA LEU A 89 15.55 -7.39 -8.82
C LEU A 89 14.50 -8.13 -7.99
N ARG A 90 14.66 -8.23 -6.66
CA ARG A 90 13.72 -8.94 -5.78
C ARG A 90 12.52 -8.11 -5.34
N ILE A 91 12.66 -6.78 -5.20
CA ILE A 91 11.58 -5.96 -4.65
C ILE A 91 10.24 -6.10 -5.41
N PRO A 92 10.20 -6.33 -6.74
CA PRO A 92 8.92 -6.51 -7.43
C PRO A 92 8.16 -7.78 -7.05
N LEU A 93 8.83 -8.77 -6.45
CA LEU A 93 8.20 -9.97 -5.87
C LEU A 93 7.39 -9.64 -4.60
N GLN A 94 7.64 -8.49 -3.99
CA GLN A 94 6.86 -7.99 -2.85
C GLN A 94 5.61 -7.25 -3.34
N ARG A 95 4.62 -7.14 -2.44
CA ARG A 95 3.35 -6.49 -2.75
C ARG A 95 3.59 -5.06 -3.28
N PRO A 96 3.08 -4.72 -4.48
CA PRO A 96 3.32 -3.42 -5.07
C PRO A 96 2.63 -2.31 -4.27
N PRO A 97 3.19 -1.09 -4.25
CA PRO A 97 2.48 0.10 -3.79
C PRO A 97 1.33 0.45 -4.75
N ASP A 98 0.42 1.35 -4.35
CA ASP A 98 -0.86 1.60 -5.04
C ASP A 98 -0.71 2.01 -6.52
N ARG A 99 0.43 2.59 -6.90
CA ARG A 99 0.78 2.96 -8.30
C ARG A 99 1.64 1.93 -9.04
N GLY A 100 1.90 0.76 -8.45
CA GLY A 100 2.72 -0.31 -9.03
C GLY A 100 4.23 -0.14 -8.83
N TRP A 101 5.00 -1.13 -9.28
CA TRP A 101 6.46 -1.08 -9.28
C TRP A 101 6.99 -0.26 -10.47
N THR A 102 7.52 0.92 -10.17
CA THR A 102 8.19 1.85 -11.08
C THR A 102 9.64 2.00 -10.66
N THR A 103 10.52 2.56 -11.52
CA THR A 103 11.90 2.87 -11.10
C THR A 103 11.95 3.73 -9.84
N ARG A 104 10.94 4.60 -9.65
CA ARG A 104 10.81 5.50 -8.51
C ARG A 104 10.31 4.78 -7.26
N THR A 105 9.25 3.97 -7.35
CA THR A 105 8.73 3.23 -6.19
C THR A 105 9.66 2.10 -5.74
N ILE A 106 10.42 1.49 -6.66
CA ILE A 106 11.50 0.55 -6.33
C ILE A 106 12.64 1.26 -5.59
N ALA A 107 13.01 2.47 -6.02
CA ALA A 107 14.06 3.25 -5.35
C ALA A 107 13.64 3.67 -3.94
N GLU A 108 12.40 4.16 -3.79
CA GLU A 108 11.79 4.53 -2.52
C GLU A 108 11.70 3.32 -1.57
N ALA A 109 11.27 2.16 -2.05
CA ALA A 109 11.15 0.93 -1.24
C ALA A 109 12.51 0.40 -0.75
N LEU A 110 13.56 0.54 -1.55
CA LEU A 110 14.91 0.08 -1.21
C LEU A 110 15.77 1.15 -0.54
N GLY A 111 15.23 2.36 -0.35
CA GLY A 111 15.99 3.49 0.19
C GLY A 111 17.23 3.83 -0.64
N THR A 112 17.16 3.62 -1.96
CA THR A 112 18.23 3.90 -2.92
C THR A 112 17.83 5.01 -3.88
N ASN A 113 18.75 5.45 -4.74
CA ASN A 113 18.44 6.48 -5.72
C ASN A 113 17.80 5.90 -7.00
N GLN A 114 16.88 6.66 -7.60
CA GLN A 114 16.15 6.25 -8.80
C GLN A 114 17.07 6.01 -10.01
N ALA A 115 18.21 6.69 -10.10
CA ALA A 115 19.20 6.48 -11.16
C ALA A 115 19.91 5.12 -11.06
N ALA A 116 20.15 4.60 -9.85
CA ALA A 116 20.72 3.29 -9.60
C ALA A 116 19.74 2.19 -10.02
N VAL A 117 18.46 2.35 -9.65
CA VAL A 117 17.38 1.46 -10.11
C VAL A 117 17.22 1.50 -11.63
N SER A 118 17.22 2.69 -12.23
CA SER A 118 17.14 2.85 -13.68
C SER A 118 18.32 2.20 -14.41
N ARG A 119 19.53 2.29 -13.86
CA ARG A 119 20.74 1.68 -14.43
C ARG A 119 20.68 0.16 -14.37
N VAL A 120 20.27 -0.40 -13.23
CA VAL A 120 20.06 -1.85 -13.06
C VAL A 120 18.95 -2.31 -14.00
N ARG A 121 17.78 -1.67 -14.01
CA ARG A 121 16.68 -2.07 -14.90
C ARG A 121 17.03 -1.97 -16.38
N ARG A 122 17.76 -0.93 -16.83
CA ARG A 122 18.24 -0.85 -18.23
C ARG A 122 19.23 -1.94 -18.58
N ARG A 123 20.08 -2.36 -17.64
CA ARG A 123 21.02 -3.45 -17.89
C ARG A 123 20.33 -4.80 -18.10
N TRP A 124 19.19 -5.04 -17.43
CA TRP A 124 18.52 -6.35 -17.40
C TRP A 124 17.24 -6.43 -18.24
N PHE A 125 16.58 -5.30 -18.53
CA PHE A 125 15.29 -5.24 -19.24
C PHE A 125 15.32 -4.28 -20.44
N ALA A 126 16.49 -4.01 -21.03
CA ALA A 126 16.57 -3.28 -22.29
C ALA A 126 16.17 -4.17 -23.47
N ASP A 127 15.53 -3.57 -24.47
CA ASP A 127 15.21 -4.23 -25.73
C ASP A 127 16.52 -4.45 -26.52
N ARG A 128 16.80 -5.72 -26.87
CA ARG A 128 17.96 -6.12 -27.67
C ARG A 128 17.47 -6.57 -29.05
N PRO A 129 18.08 -6.10 -30.15
CA PRO A 129 17.62 -6.40 -31.50
C PRO A 129 17.95 -7.83 -31.98
N ASP A 130 18.89 -8.52 -31.33
CA ASP A 130 19.42 -9.83 -31.76
C ASP A 130 18.63 -11.04 -31.21
N LEU A 131 17.42 -10.81 -30.69
CA LEU A 131 16.62 -11.85 -30.08
C LEU A 131 15.92 -12.72 -31.12
N ILE A 132 15.48 -13.92 -30.71
CA ILE A 132 14.62 -14.75 -31.56
C ILE A 132 13.47 -13.86 -32.02
N SER A 133 13.45 -13.62 -33.33
CA SER A 133 12.58 -12.63 -33.94
C SER A 133 11.14 -12.91 -33.51
N HIS A 134 10.39 -11.86 -33.19
CA HIS A 134 8.97 -11.94 -32.82
C HIS A 134 8.14 -12.76 -33.83
N SER A 135 8.65 -12.95 -35.05
CA SER A 135 8.11 -13.83 -36.08
C SER A 135 8.03 -15.31 -35.68
N VAL A 136 8.84 -15.79 -34.73
CA VAL A 136 8.72 -17.17 -34.21
C VAL A 136 7.50 -17.32 -33.29
N LEU A 137 7.03 -16.22 -32.69
CA LEU A 137 5.88 -16.17 -31.80
C LEU A 137 4.65 -15.58 -32.51
N ASP A 138 4.55 -15.85 -33.81
CA ASP A 138 3.72 -15.10 -34.76
C ASP A 138 2.26 -14.94 -34.30
N SER A 139 1.85 -13.67 -34.23
CA SER A 139 0.62 -13.10 -33.65
C SER A 139 0.59 -12.94 -32.12
N PRO A 140 1.13 -11.80 -31.60
CA PRO A 140 1.00 -11.35 -30.20
C PRO A 140 -0.43 -11.38 -29.65
N ASN A 141 -1.41 -11.27 -30.55
CA ASN A 141 -2.80 -11.03 -30.22
C ASN A 141 -3.56 -12.28 -29.75
N SER A 142 -2.91 -13.45 -29.77
CA SER A 142 -3.53 -14.72 -29.39
C SER A 142 -2.60 -15.67 -28.64
N MET A 143 -1.45 -15.23 -28.11
CA MET A 143 -0.53 -16.15 -27.41
C MET A 143 -0.84 -16.22 -25.91
N VAL A 144 -0.73 -17.42 -25.33
CA VAL A 144 -0.98 -17.68 -23.92
C VAL A 144 0.13 -18.53 -23.31
N LEU A 145 0.65 -18.12 -22.15
CA LEU A 145 1.63 -18.87 -21.38
C LEU A 145 1.00 -20.13 -20.74
N ALA A 146 1.56 -21.30 -21.06
CA ALA A 146 1.09 -22.62 -20.65
C ALA A 146 1.86 -23.17 -19.44
N ALA A 147 3.18 -23.04 -19.44
CA ALA A 147 4.03 -23.58 -18.37
C ALA A 147 5.34 -22.80 -18.20
N VAL A 148 5.89 -22.86 -16.99
CA VAL A 148 7.19 -22.29 -16.59
C VAL A 148 7.91 -23.28 -15.68
N VAL A 149 9.14 -23.66 -16.03
CA VAL A 149 10.02 -24.48 -15.18
C VAL A 149 11.40 -23.83 -15.11
N ILE A 150 11.89 -23.61 -13.89
CA ILE A 150 13.17 -22.95 -13.62
C ILE A 150 13.90 -23.74 -12.53
N ASP A 151 14.89 -24.53 -12.94
CA ASP A 151 15.77 -25.36 -12.12
C ASP A 151 17.22 -24.86 -12.29
N PRO A 152 18.07 -24.73 -11.24
CA PRO A 152 19.45 -24.25 -11.28
C PRO A 152 20.31 -24.43 -12.55
N GLY A 153 20.06 -25.43 -13.41
CA GLY A 153 20.72 -25.59 -14.71
C GLY A 153 19.82 -25.67 -15.96
N VAL A 154 18.50 -25.55 -15.84
CA VAL A 154 17.53 -25.67 -16.96
C VAL A 154 16.36 -24.72 -16.79
N ARG A 155 16.05 -23.95 -17.84
CA ARG A 155 14.91 -23.04 -17.90
C ARG A 155 14.04 -23.36 -19.12
N VAL A 156 12.75 -23.49 -18.86
CA VAL A 156 11.76 -23.90 -19.85
C VAL A 156 10.54 -22.99 -19.77
N LEU A 157 10.12 -22.46 -20.91
CA LEU A 157 8.84 -21.78 -21.07
C LEU A 157 8.04 -22.44 -22.16
N VAL A 158 6.76 -22.61 -21.93
CA VAL A 158 5.87 -23.20 -22.94
C VAL A 158 4.67 -22.30 -23.16
N PHE A 159 4.39 -22.00 -24.42
CA PHE A 159 3.30 -21.15 -24.88
C PHE A 159 2.39 -21.93 -25.81
N HIS A 160 1.12 -21.54 -25.87
CA HIS A 160 0.17 -22.06 -26.84
C HIS A 160 -0.58 -20.92 -27.52
N GLN A 161 -1.07 -21.18 -28.73
CA GLN A 161 -1.84 -20.21 -29.51
C GLN A 161 -3.27 -20.72 -29.74
N PRO A 162 -4.29 -20.14 -29.08
CA PRO A 162 -5.69 -20.32 -29.45
C PRO A 162 -5.99 -19.95 -30.91
N ALA A 163 -6.94 -20.66 -31.51
CA ALA A 163 -7.52 -20.30 -32.79
C ALA A 163 -8.18 -18.91 -32.72
N THR A 164 -7.76 -18.00 -33.61
CA THR A 164 -8.01 -16.55 -33.54
C THR A 164 -9.47 -16.19 -33.83
N PRO A 165 -10.02 -15.18 -33.12
CA PRO A 165 -10.65 -14.05 -33.79
C PRO A 165 -9.85 -12.78 -33.50
N ALA A 166 -9.65 -11.93 -34.52
CA ALA A 166 -8.74 -10.79 -34.49
C ALA A 166 -8.90 -9.88 -33.26
N ALA A 167 -7.88 -9.83 -32.39
CA ALA A 167 -7.81 -8.82 -31.34
C ALA A 167 -7.19 -7.52 -31.90
N ARG A 168 -7.76 -6.38 -31.53
CA ARG A 168 -7.24 -5.04 -31.87
C ARG A 168 -5.97 -4.75 -31.06
N PRO A 169 -4.98 -4.04 -31.62
CA PRO A 169 -3.76 -3.68 -30.90
C PRO A 169 -4.09 -2.66 -29.80
N HIS A 170 -3.78 -3.00 -28.55
CA HIS A 170 -3.97 -2.11 -27.40
C HIS A 170 -2.62 -1.60 -26.89
N SER A 171 -2.61 -0.31 -26.56
CA SER A 171 -1.46 0.49 -26.19
C SER A 171 -0.67 -0.05 -24.98
N ARG A 172 0.66 0.08 -25.09
CA ARG A 172 1.70 -0.17 -24.08
C ARG A 172 1.36 0.42 -22.70
N GLN A 173 0.70 -0.37 -21.86
CA GLN A 173 0.79 -0.26 -20.41
C GLN A 173 1.32 -1.59 -19.92
N THR A 174 2.60 -1.62 -19.57
CA THR A 174 3.23 -2.76 -18.90
C THR A 174 2.47 -3.04 -17.61
N SER A 175 1.73 -4.14 -17.60
CA SER A 175 0.83 -4.52 -16.52
C SER A 175 1.61 -4.74 -15.22
N GLN A 176 1.00 -4.39 -14.09
CA GLN A 176 1.55 -4.66 -12.75
C GLN A 176 1.83 -6.17 -12.52
N LEU A 177 1.18 -7.04 -13.31
CA LEU A 177 1.38 -8.50 -13.31
C LEU A 177 2.66 -8.93 -14.03
N THR A 178 3.13 -8.12 -14.98
CA THR A 178 4.27 -8.47 -15.83
C THR A 178 5.59 -8.37 -15.07
N GLU A 179 5.72 -7.44 -14.12
CA GLU A 179 6.97 -7.25 -13.38
C GLU A 179 7.29 -8.43 -12.44
N PRO A 180 6.37 -8.96 -11.62
CA PRO A 180 6.64 -10.16 -10.81
C PRO A 180 6.92 -11.40 -11.66
N VAL A 181 6.21 -11.57 -12.79
CA VAL A 181 6.47 -12.66 -13.75
C VAL A 181 7.88 -12.52 -14.33
N ARG A 182 8.28 -11.33 -14.78
CA ARG A 182 9.67 -11.06 -15.22
C ARG A 182 10.68 -11.42 -14.15
N VAL A 183 10.39 -11.09 -12.88
CA VAL A 183 11.30 -11.43 -11.79
C VAL A 183 11.40 -12.95 -11.58
N LEU A 184 10.29 -13.70 -11.59
CA LEU A 184 10.34 -15.16 -11.54
C LEU A 184 11.21 -15.72 -12.65
N LEU A 185 10.97 -15.26 -13.88
CA LEU A 185 11.69 -15.75 -15.04
C LEU A 185 13.19 -15.41 -14.98
N SER A 186 13.54 -14.39 -14.17
CA SER A 186 14.90 -14.04 -13.78
C SER A 186 15.37 -14.61 -12.42
N ALA A 187 14.57 -15.44 -11.72
CA ALA A 187 14.75 -15.67 -10.29
C ALA A 187 16.01 -16.45 -9.89
N GLN A 188 16.62 -17.18 -10.83
CA GLN A 188 17.94 -17.79 -10.58
C GLN A 188 19.06 -16.77 -10.35
N PHE A 189 18.92 -15.54 -10.83
CA PHE A 189 19.90 -14.48 -10.60
C PHE A 189 19.84 -13.91 -9.17
N ALA A 190 18.74 -14.16 -8.44
CA ALA A 190 18.54 -13.66 -7.08
C ALA A 190 19.06 -14.61 -5.98
N PHE A 191 19.21 -15.89 -6.30
CA PHE A 191 19.59 -16.94 -5.34
C PHE A 191 20.73 -17.78 -5.92
N PRO A 192 21.99 -17.37 -5.76
CA PRO A 192 23.09 -18.28 -5.99
C PRO A 192 23.05 -19.33 -4.87
N ARG A 193 22.55 -20.52 -5.16
CA ARG A 193 23.01 -21.69 -4.40
C ARG A 193 24.33 -22.11 -5.04
N GLU A 194 25.38 -22.09 -4.24
CA GLU A 194 26.65 -22.72 -4.57
C GLU A 194 26.44 -24.23 -4.71
N THR A 195 25.99 -24.68 -5.87
CA THR A 195 26.25 -26.04 -6.34
C THR A 195 25.99 -26.11 -7.84
N PRO A 196 26.99 -26.52 -8.64
CA PRO A 196 26.85 -26.58 -10.08
C PRO A 196 25.95 -27.76 -10.47
N ALA A 197 24.89 -27.52 -11.22
CA ALA A 197 24.26 -28.58 -12.00
C ALA A 197 25.10 -28.85 -13.26
N THR A 198 26.37 -29.19 -13.08
CA THR A 198 27.16 -29.85 -14.13
C THR A 198 26.66 -31.28 -14.24
N GLY A 199 25.83 -31.55 -15.25
CA GLY A 199 25.72 -32.89 -15.84
C GLY A 199 24.43 -33.68 -15.61
N ASN A 200 23.36 -33.14 -15.04
CA ASN A 200 22.10 -33.87 -14.99
C ASN A 200 21.45 -33.91 -16.38
N ASP A 201 21.14 -35.13 -16.87
CA ASP A 201 20.28 -35.34 -18.04
C ASP A 201 18.97 -34.58 -17.85
N ILE A 202 18.70 -33.63 -18.75
CA ILE A 202 17.54 -32.75 -18.67
C ILE A 202 16.30 -33.40 -19.31
N SER A 203 16.48 -34.54 -19.99
CA SER A 203 15.42 -35.26 -20.69
C SER A 203 14.21 -35.58 -19.79
N PRO A 204 14.36 -36.05 -18.54
CA PRO A 204 13.22 -36.34 -17.67
C PRO A 204 12.38 -35.09 -17.39
N THR A 205 13.02 -33.99 -16.99
CA THR A 205 12.33 -32.72 -16.68
C THR A 205 11.61 -32.16 -17.91
N LEU A 206 12.26 -32.18 -19.08
CA LEU A 206 11.65 -31.72 -20.32
C LEU A 206 10.46 -32.61 -20.73
N LEU A 207 10.61 -33.93 -20.71
CA LEU A 207 9.54 -34.85 -21.11
C LEU A 207 8.34 -34.76 -20.16
N THR A 208 8.57 -34.64 -18.85
CA THR A 208 7.49 -34.42 -17.87
C THR A 208 6.75 -33.12 -18.17
N THR A 209 7.48 -32.02 -18.36
CA THR A 209 6.87 -30.71 -18.64
C THR A 209 6.08 -30.72 -19.95
N LEU A 210 6.67 -31.25 -21.03
CA LEU A 210 6.02 -31.33 -22.34
C LEU A 210 4.77 -32.23 -22.30
N GLY A 211 4.83 -33.36 -21.58
CA GLY A 211 3.69 -34.25 -21.38
C GLY A 211 2.56 -33.61 -20.56
N GLU A 212 2.89 -32.90 -19.48
CA GLU A 212 1.91 -32.15 -18.68
C GLU A 212 1.22 -31.06 -19.51
N VAL A 213 1.99 -30.36 -20.37
CA VAL A 213 1.42 -29.37 -21.30
C VAL A 213 0.55 -30.03 -22.37
N ASP A 214 0.99 -31.15 -22.96
CA ASP A 214 0.20 -31.85 -23.99
C ASP A 214 -1.16 -32.30 -23.44
N ALA A 215 -1.18 -32.75 -22.17
CA ALA A 215 -2.42 -33.09 -21.47
C ALA A 215 -3.27 -31.86 -21.13
N ALA A 216 -2.66 -30.73 -20.81
CA ALA A 216 -3.35 -29.52 -20.38
C ALA A 216 -3.86 -28.62 -21.52
N VAL A 217 -3.29 -28.74 -22.73
CA VAL A 217 -3.58 -27.86 -23.87
C VAL A 217 -4.38 -28.62 -24.94
N PRO A 218 -5.49 -28.07 -25.47
CA PRO A 218 -6.28 -28.69 -26.54
C PRO A 218 -5.42 -29.21 -27.71
N ARG A 219 -5.72 -30.43 -28.18
CA ARG A 219 -4.90 -31.16 -29.18
C ARG A 219 -4.69 -30.44 -30.51
N ASN A 220 -5.57 -29.50 -30.85
CA ASN A 220 -5.53 -28.73 -32.08
C ASN A 220 -4.73 -27.42 -31.99
N TRP A 221 -4.09 -27.13 -30.85
CA TRP A 221 -3.33 -25.90 -30.67
C TRP A 221 -1.83 -26.14 -30.83
N PRO A 222 -1.13 -25.33 -31.65
CA PRO A 222 0.32 -25.37 -31.70
C PRO A 222 0.89 -24.93 -30.35
N VAL A 223 2.00 -25.55 -29.99
CA VAL A 223 2.70 -25.33 -28.73
C VAL A 223 4.14 -24.98 -29.03
N THR A 224 4.61 -23.86 -28.50
CA THR A 224 5.98 -23.39 -28.66
C THR A 224 6.70 -23.50 -27.32
N ALA A 225 7.79 -24.26 -27.26
CA ALA A 225 8.64 -24.38 -26.08
C ALA A 225 9.98 -23.67 -26.32
N LEU A 226 10.43 -22.90 -25.33
CA LEU A 226 11.75 -22.24 -25.32
C LEU A 226 12.60 -22.85 -24.22
N VAL A 227 13.81 -23.27 -24.55
CA VAL A 227 14.72 -23.97 -23.64
C VAL A 227 16.10 -23.32 -23.70
N ASP A 228 16.75 -23.12 -22.56
CA ASP A 228 18.09 -22.48 -22.48
C ASP A 228 19.28 -23.44 -22.68
N ARG A 229 19.01 -24.66 -23.15
CA ARG A 229 19.97 -25.77 -23.29
C ARG A 229 19.66 -26.59 -24.55
N PRO A 230 20.66 -27.25 -25.15
CA PRO A 230 20.45 -28.11 -26.30
C PRO A 230 19.48 -29.26 -26.02
N ILE A 231 18.62 -29.59 -27.00
CA ILE A 231 17.62 -30.65 -26.90
C ILE A 231 18.34 -32.02 -26.89
N PRO A 232 18.15 -32.86 -25.86
CA PRO A 232 18.73 -34.20 -25.85
C PRO A 232 18.10 -35.12 -26.91
N PRO A 233 18.83 -36.10 -27.47
CA PRO A 233 18.30 -37.04 -28.48
C PRO A 233 17.06 -37.85 -28.05
N ARG A 234 16.84 -37.99 -26.74
CA ARG A 234 15.65 -38.66 -26.20
C ARG A 234 14.39 -37.79 -26.34
N VAL A 235 14.53 -36.48 -26.16
CA VAL A 235 13.44 -35.52 -26.33
C VAL A 235 13.15 -35.33 -27.82
N ASP A 236 14.19 -35.28 -28.65
CA ASP A 236 14.06 -35.20 -30.11
C ASP A 236 13.21 -36.35 -30.68
N ARG A 237 13.49 -37.60 -30.27
CA ARG A 237 12.66 -38.76 -30.63
C ARG A 237 11.20 -38.64 -30.20
N TRP A 238 10.92 -38.01 -29.05
CA TRP A 238 9.55 -37.77 -28.59
C TRP A 238 8.86 -36.70 -29.44
N LEU A 239 9.57 -35.63 -29.81
CA LEU A 239 9.06 -34.53 -30.65
C LEU A 239 8.64 -35.00 -32.05
N VAL A 240 9.34 -35.98 -32.63
CA VAL A 240 8.94 -36.62 -33.90
C VAL A 240 7.52 -37.18 -33.83
N GLY A 241 7.07 -37.67 -32.67
CA GLY A 241 5.71 -38.16 -32.45
C GLY A 241 4.68 -37.07 -32.11
N HIS A 242 5.11 -35.83 -31.90
CA HIS A 242 4.27 -34.73 -31.42
C HIS A 242 4.45 -33.47 -32.28
N PRO A 243 4.02 -33.47 -33.56
CA PRO A 243 4.31 -32.41 -34.55
C PRO A 243 3.71 -31.04 -34.21
N ARG A 244 2.81 -30.97 -33.22
CA ARG A 244 2.26 -29.71 -32.69
C ARG A 244 3.25 -28.93 -31.83
N PHE A 245 4.34 -29.55 -31.38
CA PHE A 245 5.37 -28.91 -30.58
C PHE A 245 6.47 -28.34 -31.47
N SER A 246 6.76 -27.06 -31.31
CA SER A 246 7.95 -26.41 -31.85
C SER A 246 8.85 -26.00 -30.70
N VAL A 247 10.05 -26.57 -30.63
CA VAL A 247 11.00 -26.29 -29.55
C VAL A 247 12.15 -25.44 -30.11
N TYR A 248 12.47 -24.35 -29.42
CA TYR A 248 13.56 -23.45 -29.79
C TYR A 248 14.57 -23.38 -28.67
N GLU A 249 15.84 -23.55 -29.04
CA GLU A 249 16.98 -23.37 -28.17
C GLU A 249 17.34 -21.88 -28.12
N VAL A 250 17.47 -21.37 -26.89
CA VAL A 250 17.91 -20.01 -26.62
C VAL A 250 19.24 -20.11 -25.89
N ASP A 251 20.24 -19.33 -26.27
CA ASP A 251 21.45 -19.32 -25.47
C ASP A 251 21.19 -18.71 -24.07
N PRO A 252 21.88 -19.19 -23.02
CA PRO A 252 21.65 -18.71 -21.65
C PRO A 252 21.80 -17.20 -21.46
N ASP A 253 22.67 -16.55 -22.26
CA ASP A 253 22.93 -15.12 -22.18
C ASP A 253 21.79 -14.29 -22.82
N SER A 254 21.17 -14.81 -23.87
CA SER A 254 20.00 -14.22 -24.55
C SER A 254 18.67 -14.57 -23.87
N TRP A 255 18.61 -15.60 -23.03
CA TRP A 255 17.42 -16.00 -22.28
C TRP A 255 16.73 -14.81 -21.61
N LEU A 256 17.50 -13.99 -20.87
CA LEU A 256 16.98 -12.82 -20.16
C LEU A 256 16.33 -11.78 -21.07
N ALA A 257 16.95 -11.54 -22.22
CA ALA A 257 16.44 -10.57 -23.17
C ALA A 257 15.20 -11.11 -23.90
N GLN A 258 15.15 -12.42 -24.17
CA GLN A 258 13.99 -13.12 -24.73
C GLN A 258 12.77 -13.01 -23.79
N LEU A 259 12.98 -13.14 -22.47
CA LEU A 259 11.93 -12.98 -21.45
C LEU A 259 11.27 -11.59 -21.48
N ASN A 260 12.08 -10.54 -21.58
CA ASN A 260 11.58 -9.17 -21.60
C ASN A 260 10.68 -8.94 -22.83
N SER A 261 11.15 -9.41 -23.99
CA SER A 261 10.43 -9.36 -25.27
C SER A 261 9.09 -10.12 -25.22
N ILE A 262 9.08 -11.35 -24.69
CA ILE A 262 7.88 -12.19 -24.62
C ILE A 262 6.84 -11.65 -23.64
N THR A 263 7.27 -11.24 -22.44
CA THR A 263 6.33 -10.75 -21.42
C THR A 263 5.70 -9.41 -21.81
N ALA A 264 6.29 -8.66 -22.73
CA ALA A 264 5.73 -7.43 -23.28
C ALA A 264 4.54 -7.68 -24.23
N VAL A 265 4.45 -8.88 -24.84
CA VAL A 265 3.42 -9.23 -25.83
C VAL A 265 2.29 -10.10 -25.26
N LEU A 266 2.37 -10.55 -24.01
CA LEU A 266 1.29 -11.31 -23.35
C LEU A 266 0.14 -10.38 -22.95
N ASP A 267 -1.10 -10.67 -23.38
CA ASP A 267 -2.30 -9.92 -22.97
C ASP A 267 -2.78 -10.38 -21.56
N PRO A 268 -2.71 -9.50 -20.53
CA PRO A 268 -3.15 -9.84 -19.17
C PRO A 268 -4.66 -10.08 -19.05
N ARG A 269 -5.47 -9.49 -19.95
CA ARG A 269 -6.94 -9.59 -19.92
C ARG A 269 -7.44 -10.94 -20.42
N GLN A 270 -6.62 -11.64 -21.19
CA GLN A 270 -6.96 -12.93 -21.80
C GLN A 270 -6.54 -14.12 -20.91
N SER A 271 -5.89 -13.89 -19.76
CA SER A 271 -5.28 -14.97 -18.99
C SER A 271 -5.45 -14.86 -17.47
N PRO A 272 -6.47 -15.55 -16.90
CA PRO A 272 -6.52 -15.85 -15.47
C PRO A 272 -5.27 -16.59 -14.95
N GLY A 273 -4.56 -17.30 -15.84
CA GLY A 273 -3.33 -18.02 -15.52
C GLY A 273 -2.15 -17.11 -15.15
N LEU A 274 -2.07 -15.88 -15.68
CA LEU A 274 -1.00 -14.94 -15.31
C LEU A 274 -1.16 -14.41 -13.88
N LEU A 275 -2.40 -14.25 -13.41
CA LEU A 275 -2.69 -13.92 -12.02
C LEU A 275 -2.32 -15.09 -11.10
N ASP A 276 -2.70 -16.33 -11.43
CA ASP A 276 -2.30 -17.52 -10.64
C ASP A 276 -0.77 -17.66 -10.58
N LEU A 277 -0.09 -17.47 -11.71
CA LEU A 277 1.37 -17.44 -11.77
C LEU A 277 1.94 -16.36 -10.84
N GLU A 278 1.45 -15.12 -10.90
CA GLU A 278 1.90 -14.05 -10.01
C GLU A 278 1.75 -14.42 -8.53
N HIS A 279 0.61 -14.98 -8.12
CA HIS A 279 0.38 -15.38 -6.74
C HIS A 279 1.35 -16.49 -6.29
N ARG A 280 1.58 -17.49 -7.13
CA ARG A 280 2.53 -18.58 -6.85
C ARG A 280 3.97 -18.09 -6.80
N VAL A 281 4.31 -17.11 -7.64
CA VAL A 281 5.61 -16.43 -7.63
C VAL A 281 5.85 -15.70 -6.32
N ARG A 282 4.87 -14.92 -5.85
CA ARG A 282 4.96 -14.19 -4.58
C ARG A 282 5.15 -15.15 -3.42
N ARG A 283 4.39 -16.25 -3.39
CA ARG A 283 4.51 -17.31 -2.38
C ARG A 283 5.86 -18.01 -2.42
N TRP A 284 6.35 -18.38 -3.60
CA TRP A 284 7.67 -19.01 -3.74
C TRP A 284 8.80 -18.05 -3.31
N ALA A 285 8.69 -16.76 -3.63
CA ALA A 285 9.68 -15.75 -3.28
C ALA A 285 9.80 -15.50 -1.76
N GLU A 286 8.76 -15.82 -0.99
CA GLU A 286 8.79 -15.74 0.48
C GLU A 286 9.71 -16.81 1.08
N GLN A 287 9.82 -18.00 0.46
CA GLN A 287 10.65 -19.12 0.92
C GLN A 287 11.19 -19.95 -0.28
N PRO A 288 12.22 -19.46 -1.00
CA PRO A 288 12.75 -20.12 -2.20
C PRO A 288 13.70 -21.25 -1.83
N SER A 289 13.15 -22.40 -1.44
CA SER A 289 13.91 -23.57 -1.01
C SER A 289 14.04 -24.66 -2.09
N THR A 290 13.16 -24.63 -3.11
CA THR A 290 13.08 -25.61 -4.21
C THR A 290 13.01 -24.92 -5.59
N PRO A 291 13.32 -25.63 -6.69
CA PRO A 291 13.03 -25.17 -8.05
C PRO A 291 11.57 -24.72 -8.19
N PHE A 292 11.33 -23.75 -9.08
CA PHE A 292 9.97 -23.28 -9.36
C PHE A 292 9.42 -24.00 -10.59
N SER A 293 8.23 -24.59 -10.45
CA SER A 293 7.46 -25.15 -11.56
C SER A 293 6.01 -24.68 -11.48
N TRP A 294 5.45 -24.37 -12.64
CA TRP A 294 4.06 -24.01 -12.79
C TRP A 294 3.53 -24.48 -14.15
N VAL A 295 2.38 -25.14 -14.14
CA VAL A 295 1.63 -25.52 -15.34
C VAL A 295 0.19 -25.04 -15.19
N ARG A 296 -0.31 -24.39 -16.24
CA ARG A 296 -1.70 -23.97 -16.33
C ARG A 296 -2.56 -25.17 -16.68
N ALA A 297 -3.41 -25.61 -15.76
CA ALA A 297 -4.53 -26.48 -16.10
C ALA A 297 -5.57 -25.69 -16.90
N SER A 298 -5.91 -26.12 -18.12
CA SER A 298 -6.99 -25.48 -18.88
C SER A 298 -8.31 -25.61 -18.13
N PRO A 299 -9.09 -24.53 -17.95
CA PRO A 299 -10.50 -24.68 -17.66
C PRO A 299 -11.16 -25.20 -18.94
N THR A 300 -11.37 -26.51 -19.04
CA THR A 300 -12.35 -27.03 -19.99
C THR A 300 -13.67 -26.34 -19.69
N ARG A 301 -14.23 -25.70 -20.71
CA ARG A 301 -15.47 -24.94 -20.66
C ARG A 301 -16.65 -25.91 -20.45
N ALA A 302 -16.81 -26.46 -19.24
CA ALA A 302 -17.96 -27.25 -18.85
C ALA A 302 -18.11 -27.25 -17.32
N SER A 303 -19.34 -27.02 -16.87
CA SER A 303 -19.89 -27.20 -15.51
C SER A 303 -19.69 -26.08 -14.46
N ARG A 304 -20.82 -25.39 -14.24
CA ARG A 304 -21.20 -24.69 -13.00
C ARG A 304 -21.11 -25.65 -11.79
N ARG A 305 -20.72 -25.10 -10.63
CA ARG A 305 -20.81 -25.64 -9.25
C ARG A 305 -22.24 -26.15 -8.89
N PRO A 306 -22.43 -27.08 -7.92
CA PRO A 306 -22.25 -26.85 -6.45
C PRO A 306 -21.47 -27.97 -5.71
N ALA A 307 -20.54 -27.64 -4.79
CA ALA A 307 -20.65 -27.54 -3.32
C ALA A 307 -20.60 -28.89 -2.57
N THR A 308 -19.47 -29.18 -1.88
CA THR A 308 -19.31 -29.78 -0.52
C THR A 308 -17.81 -30.07 -0.23
N GLU A 309 -17.32 -29.60 0.93
CA GLU A 309 -16.35 -30.18 1.92
C GLU A 309 -15.08 -30.96 1.46
N ASP A 310 -13.88 -30.93 2.08
CA ASP A 310 -13.36 -30.40 3.36
C ASP A 310 -11.80 -30.30 3.34
N HIS A 311 -11.23 -29.57 4.32
CA HIS A 311 -9.85 -29.17 4.72
C HIS A 311 -8.62 -30.04 4.33
N ARG A 312 -7.38 -29.51 4.18
CA ARG A 312 -6.48 -28.84 5.16
C ARG A 312 -5.32 -28.15 4.42
N SER A 313 -4.97 -26.87 4.59
CA SER A 313 -4.17 -26.27 5.68
C SER A 313 -3.99 -24.76 5.38
N ARG A 314 -4.28 -23.86 6.35
CA ARG A 314 -4.48 -22.40 6.15
C ARG A 314 -3.41 -21.55 6.86
N SER A 315 -2.86 -20.56 6.16
CA SER A 315 -2.31 -19.30 6.70
C SER A 315 -3.26 -18.14 6.30
N PRO A 316 -3.37 -17.06 7.10
CA PRO A 316 -4.69 -16.49 7.39
C PRO A 316 -5.21 -15.44 6.40
N SER A 317 -6.54 -15.51 6.21
CA SER A 317 -7.37 -14.82 5.22
C SER A 317 -7.55 -13.30 5.46
N PRO A 318 -8.11 -12.54 4.47
CA PRO A 318 -8.65 -11.17 4.61
C PRO A 318 -9.55 -10.91 5.84
N ILE A 319 -9.99 -11.97 6.52
CA ILE A 319 -10.66 -11.95 7.83
C ILE A 319 -9.77 -11.36 8.94
N LEU A 320 -8.44 -11.55 8.90
CA LEU A 320 -7.55 -10.99 9.93
C LEU A 320 -7.34 -9.47 9.77
N ALA A 321 -7.24 -8.94 8.55
CA ALA A 321 -7.09 -7.50 8.36
C ALA A 321 -8.38 -6.75 8.72
N SER A 322 -9.55 -7.31 8.37
CA SER A 322 -10.85 -6.77 8.80
C SER A 322 -11.01 -6.84 10.32
N ALA A 323 -10.62 -7.93 10.97
CA ALA A 323 -10.63 -8.02 12.43
C ALA A 323 -9.70 -6.99 13.11
N VAL A 324 -8.53 -6.71 12.52
CA VAL A 324 -7.61 -5.67 13.02
C VAL A 324 -8.19 -4.27 12.83
N VAL A 325 -8.86 -4.00 11.70
CA VAL A 325 -9.57 -2.72 11.47
C VAL A 325 -10.64 -2.51 12.55
N GLU A 326 -11.49 -3.51 12.79
CA GLU A 326 -12.55 -3.39 13.80
C GLU A 326 -11.99 -3.20 15.21
N ALA A 327 -10.98 -3.96 15.60
CA ALA A 327 -10.33 -3.80 16.92
C ALA A 327 -9.69 -2.41 17.11
N LEU A 328 -9.12 -1.84 16.05
CA LEU A 328 -8.56 -0.50 16.08
C LEU A 328 -9.63 0.60 16.08
N ARG A 329 -10.73 0.42 15.34
CA ARG A 329 -11.89 1.32 15.37
C ARG A 329 -12.45 1.41 16.78
N GLU A 330 -12.65 0.27 17.44
CA GLU A 330 -13.14 0.21 18.82
C GLU A 330 -12.16 0.85 19.80
N SER A 331 -10.85 0.61 19.64
CA SER A 331 -9.82 1.25 20.46
C SER A 331 -9.77 2.78 20.29
N LEU A 332 -9.99 3.29 19.08
CA LEU A 332 -10.07 4.73 18.81
C LEU A 332 -11.36 5.34 19.38
N ALA A 333 -12.49 4.65 19.21
CA ALA A 333 -13.81 5.08 19.68
C ALA A 333 -13.98 4.99 21.21
N THR A 334 -13.12 4.27 21.93
CA THR A 334 -13.11 4.19 23.39
C THR A 334 -12.07 5.11 24.03
N GLY A 335 -11.34 5.90 23.23
CA GLY A 335 -10.32 6.82 23.73
C GLY A 335 -9.02 6.15 24.19
N ALA A 336 -8.74 4.91 23.75
CA ALA A 336 -7.51 4.21 24.10
C ALA A 336 -6.24 4.85 23.48
N PHE A 337 -6.41 5.81 22.57
CA PHE A 337 -5.35 6.63 22.01
C PHE A 337 -5.63 8.12 22.24
N ARG A 338 -4.57 8.88 22.55
CA ARG A 338 -4.62 10.32 22.80
C ARG A 338 -4.57 11.14 21.50
N PRO A 339 -5.13 12.36 21.46
CA PRO A 339 -4.93 13.27 20.33
C PRO A 339 -3.45 13.50 20.04
N GLY A 340 -3.07 13.49 18.75
CA GLY A 340 -1.70 13.61 18.29
C GLY A 340 -0.81 12.40 18.60
N GLN A 341 -1.33 11.35 19.25
CA GLN A 341 -0.55 10.17 19.57
C GLN A 341 -0.12 9.44 18.30
N ARG A 342 1.17 9.13 18.22
CA ARG A 342 1.71 8.24 17.19
C ARG A 342 1.26 6.81 17.43
N ILE A 343 0.63 6.22 16.42
CA ILE A 343 0.21 4.82 16.38
C ILE A 343 1.34 4.00 15.76
N ALA A 344 2.11 3.30 16.60
CA ALA A 344 3.24 2.50 16.16
C ALA A 344 2.80 1.07 15.76
N GLU A 345 3.18 0.65 14.55
CA GLU A 345 2.80 -0.66 13.99
C GLU A 345 3.31 -1.85 14.83
N GLN A 346 4.54 -1.77 15.34
CA GLN A 346 5.17 -2.90 16.03
C GLN A 346 4.52 -3.21 17.39
N PRO A 347 4.29 -2.23 18.29
CA PRO A 347 3.54 -2.48 19.53
C PRO A 347 2.14 -3.05 19.28
N LEU A 348 1.44 -2.57 18.25
CA LEU A 348 0.12 -3.07 17.87
C LEU A 348 0.14 -4.51 17.34
N ALA A 349 1.12 -4.83 16.50
CA ALA A 349 1.34 -6.19 15.99
C ALA A 349 1.58 -7.18 17.14
N THR A 350 2.44 -6.81 18.10
CA THR A 350 2.70 -7.61 19.30
C THR A 350 1.47 -7.78 20.17
N ARG A 351 0.70 -6.70 20.41
CA ARG A 351 -0.51 -6.74 21.25
C ARG A 351 -1.63 -7.59 20.66
N LEU A 352 -1.81 -7.53 19.34
CA LEU A 352 -2.87 -8.22 18.61
C LEU A 352 -2.46 -9.62 18.12
N GLY A 353 -1.21 -10.06 18.40
CA GLY A 353 -0.72 -11.39 18.01
C GLY A 353 -0.64 -11.61 16.50
N VAL A 354 -0.53 -10.54 15.70
CA VAL A 354 -0.48 -10.58 14.23
C VAL A 354 0.83 -10.00 13.70
N SER A 355 1.17 -10.30 12.45
CA SER A 355 2.32 -9.66 11.80
C SER A 355 2.04 -8.17 11.51
N ARG A 356 3.07 -7.37 11.21
CA ARG A 356 2.90 -5.93 10.89
C ARG A 356 2.05 -5.66 9.65
N GLY A 357 1.91 -6.66 8.75
CA GLY A 357 1.20 -6.52 7.48
C GLY A 357 -0.29 -6.17 7.66
N PRO A 358 -1.06 -7.01 8.37
CA PRO A 358 -2.44 -6.70 8.74
C PRO A 358 -2.61 -5.38 9.49
N ILE A 359 -1.67 -5.03 10.39
CA ILE A 359 -1.71 -3.74 11.12
C ILE A 359 -1.58 -2.57 10.15
N ARG A 360 -0.61 -2.61 9.23
CA ARG A 360 -0.39 -1.53 8.26
C ARG A 360 -1.56 -1.37 7.29
N ASP A 361 -2.10 -2.49 6.80
CA ASP A 361 -3.27 -2.48 5.93
C ASP A 361 -4.49 -1.88 6.68
N ALA A 362 -4.66 -2.22 7.96
CA ALA A 362 -5.71 -1.64 8.79
C ALA A 362 -5.52 -0.14 9.02
N LEU A 363 -4.30 0.33 9.32
CA LEU A 363 -4.01 1.75 9.48
C LEU A 363 -4.28 2.56 8.20
N LYS A 364 -4.06 1.99 7.01
CA LYS A 364 -4.44 2.65 5.74
C LYS A 364 -5.95 2.80 5.60
N ILE A 365 -6.70 1.75 5.89
CA ILE A 365 -8.17 1.79 5.85
C ILE A 365 -8.70 2.84 6.84
N LEU A 366 -8.17 2.87 8.06
CA LEU A 366 -8.52 3.89 9.06
C LEU A 366 -8.16 5.30 8.60
N ALA A 367 -7.06 5.48 7.86
CA ALA A 367 -6.68 6.78 7.33
C ALA A 367 -7.60 7.25 6.19
N GLU A 368 -7.99 6.33 5.31
CA GLU A 368 -9.02 6.59 4.30
C GLU A 368 -10.37 6.91 4.94
N ASP A 369 -10.67 6.32 6.10
CA ASP A 369 -11.85 6.60 6.91
C ASP A 369 -11.76 7.95 7.63
N GLY A 370 -10.64 8.68 7.52
CA GLY A 370 -10.38 9.90 8.27
C GLY A 370 -10.29 9.67 9.78
N LEU A 371 -10.06 8.41 10.20
CA LEU A 371 -9.96 8.06 11.61
C LEU A 371 -8.57 8.27 12.20
N ILE A 372 -7.55 8.28 11.34
CA ILE A 372 -6.16 8.55 11.66
C ILE A 372 -5.52 9.34 10.52
N GLU A 373 -4.40 9.99 10.76
CA GLU A 373 -3.59 10.65 9.73
C GLU A 373 -2.32 9.85 9.43
N LEU A 374 -2.03 9.65 8.15
CA LEU A 374 -0.77 9.06 7.72
C LEU A 374 0.18 10.16 7.24
N GLU A 375 1.19 10.46 8.05
CA GLU A 375 2.27 11.35 7.63
C GLU A 375 3.35 10.55 6.88
N PRO A 376 3.74 10.99 5.66
CA PRO A 376 4.81 10.35 4.90
C PRO A 376 6.09 10.22 5.73
N HIS A 377 6.57 8.98 5.88
CA HIS A 377 7.78 8.62 6.64
C HIS A 377 7.75 8.91 8.16
N ARG A 378 6.65 9.41 8.72
CA ARG A 378 6.53 9.72 10.16
C ARG A 378 5.56 8.76 10.87
N GLY A 379 4.62 8.19 10.14
CA GLY A 379 3.77 7.07 10.59
C GLY A 379 2.30 7.47 10.70
N ALA A 380 1.53 6.66 11.43
CA ALA A 380 0.14 6.93 11.73
C ALA A 380 -0.01 7.77 13.00
N TYR A 381 -0.91 8.75 12.99
CA TYR A 381 -1.19 9.63 14.11
C TYR A 381 -2.69 9.74 14.34
N VAL A 382 -3.08 9.85 15.60
CA VAL A 382 -4.45 10.22 15.96
C VAL A 382 -4.64 11.71 15.66
N PRO A 383 -5.68 12.11 14.91
CA PRO A 383 -5.90 13.51 14.57
C PRO A 383 -6.18 14.35 15.82
N LEU A 384 -5.94 15.66 15.72
CA LEU A 384 -6.49 16.65 16.64
C LEU A 384 -7.75 17.23 15.97
N PRO A 385 -8.96 16.85 16.40
CA PRO A 385 -10.16 17.32 15.73
C PRO A 385 -10.30 18.84 15.88
N THR A 386 -10.61 19.49 14.78
CA THR A 386 -10.85 20.93 14.70
C THR A 386 -12.35 21.23 14.62
N ARG A 387 -12.72 22.50 14.85
CA ARG A 387 -14.11 22.97 14.63
C ARG A 387 -14.59 22.66 13.21
N ARG A 388 -13.69 22.78 12.23
CA ARG A 388 -13.99 22.49 10.83
C ARG A 388 -14.33 21.02 10.61
N ASP A 389 -13.60 20.11 11.26
CA ASP A 389 -13.85 18.68 11.11
C ASP A 389 -15.24 18.30 11.63
N VAL A 390 -15.65 18.86 12.78
CA VAL A 390 -17.02 18.69 13.30
C VAL A 390 -18.06 19.20 12.29
N TYR A 391 -17.88 20.41 11.75
CA TYR A 391 -18.79 20.95 10.75
C TYR A 391 -18.87 20.08 9.50
N ASP A 392 -17.74 19.65 8.95
CA ASP A 392 -17.67 18.83 7.73
C ASP A 392 -18.36 17.47 7.96
N THR A 393 -18.12 16.82 9.11
CA THR A 393 -18.77 15.55 9.47
C THR A 393 -20.29 15.69 9.58
N TYR A 394 -20.82 16.72 10.27
CA TYR A 394 -22.27 16.91 10.39
C TYR A 394 -22.94 17.38 9.10
N THR A 395 -22.26 18.19 8.30
CA THR A 395 -22.76 18.63 6.99
C THR A 395 -23.04 17.44 6.08
N ALA A 396 -22.22 16.38 6.15
CA ALA A 396 -22.47 15.13 5.44
C ALA A 396 -23.49 14.22 6.18
N ARG A 397 -23.38 14.08 7.51
CA ARG A 397 -24.19 13.16 8.31
C ARG A 397 -25.68 13.55 8.33
N GLY A 398 -25.99 14.84 8.43
CA GLY A 398 -27.36 15.35 8.50
C GLY A 398 -28.22 14.88 7.32
N PRO A 399 -27.85 15.21 6.06
CA PRO A 399 -28.58 14.75 4.88
C PRO A 399 -28.63 13.22 4.73
N LEU A 400 -27.56 12.50 5.04
CA LEU A 400 -27.53 11.03 4.96
C LEU A 400 -28.51 10.40 5.95
N GLY A 401 -28.55 10.88 7.20
CA GLY A 401 -29.50 10.43 8.21
C GLY A 401 -30.95 10.71 7.81
N ALA A 402 -31.22 11.90 7.28
CA ALA A 402 -32.55 12.25 6.79
C ALA A 402 -33.04 11.29 5.70
N LEU A 403 -32.18 10.90 4.75
CA LEU A 403 -32.51 9.91 3.72
C LEU A 403 -32.86 8.54 4.31
N LEU A 404 -32.08 8.08 5.29
CA LEU A 404 -32.29 6.80 5.97
C LEU A 404 -33.62 6.80 6.74
N LEU A 405 -33.88 7.81 7.56
CA LEU A 405 -35.09 7.90 8.38
C LEU A 405 -36.35 8.07 7.53
N ARG A 406 -36.28 8.90 6.49
CA ARG A 406 -37.38 9.05 5.52
C ARG A 406 -37.71 7.72 4.84
N ARG A 407 -36.69 6.92 4.50
CA ARG A 407 -36.86 5.60 3.90
C ARG A 407 -37.59 4.65 4.85
N ILE A 408 -37.25 4.64 6.14
CA ILE A 408 -37.91 3.82 7.16
C ILE A 408 -39.39 4.22 7.29
N ALA A 409 -39.67 5.51 7.47
CA ALA A 409 -41.04 6.02 7.59
C ALA A 409 -41.91 5.64 6.37
N THR A 410 -41.35 5.72 5.17
CA THR A 410 -42.07 5.43 3.92
C THR A 410 -42.33 3.93 3.71
N ASN A 411 -41.41 3.05 4.14
CA ASN A 411 -41.46 1.62 3.85
C ASN A 411 -42.14 0.77 4.93
N GLY A 412 -42.47 1.36 6.09
CA GLY A 412 -43.12 0.67 7.19
C GLY A 412 -42.16 0.13 8.25
N SER A 413 -42.63 0.19 9.49
CA SER A 413 -41.86 0.11 10.74
C SER A 413 -41.45 -1.31 11.16
N SER A 414 -41.50 -2.29 10.26
CA SER A 414 -41.32 -3.73 10.58
C SER A 414 -39.90 -4.12 11.00
N ARG A 415 -38.95 -3.19 10.95
CA ARG A 415 -37.54 -3.38 11.32
C ARG A 415 -37.05 -2.49 12.47
N LEU A 416 -37.96 -1.88 13.24
CA LEU A 416 -37.59 -0.97 14.34
C LEU A 416 -37.28 -1.67 15.67
N ALA A 417 -37.46 -2.98 15.82
CA ALA A 417 -37.27 -3.68 17.09
C ALA A 417 -35.91 -3.38 17.74
N ALA A 418 -34.81 -3.52 16.99
CA ALA A 418 -33.47 -3.22 17.49
C ALA A 418 -33.26 -1.73 17.82
N ALA A 419 -33.99 -0.82 17.16
CA ALA A 419 -33.94 0.61 17.46
C ALA A 419 -34.75 0.97 18.72
N LYS A 420 -35.79 0.19 19.06
CA LYS A 420 -36.51 0.31 20.33
C LYS A 420 -35.64 -0.13 21.50
N ASP A 421 -35.05 -1.32 21.38
CA ASP A 421 -34.15 -1.87 22.42
C ASP A 421 -32.96 -0.92 22.68
N ALA A 422 -32.40 -0.33 21.62
CA ALA A 422 -31.31 0.64 21.75
C ALA A 422 -31.76 1.99 22.35
N LEU A 423 -33.03 2.39 22.19
CA LEU A 423 -33.56 3.58 22.85
C LEU A 423 -33.78 3.31 24.35
N ASP A 424 -34.23 2.11 24.71
CA ASP A 424 -34.40 1.72 26.11
C ASP A 424 -33.06 1.72 26.85
N ASP A 425 -31.98 1.21 26.23
CA ASP A 425 -30.61 1.33 26.78
C ASP A 425 -30.22 2.80 27.01
N LEU A 426 -30.48 3.67 26.01
CA LEU A 426 -30.18 5.10 26.12
C LEU A 426 -30.91 5.75 27.28
N VAL A 427 -32.22 5.49 27.42
CA VAL A 427 -33.03 6.01 28.54
C VAL A 427 -32.48 5.52 29.87
N GLN A 428 -32.08 4.26 29.97
CA GLN A 428 -31.47 3.71 31.18
C GLN A 428 -30.14 4.41 31.53
N GLN A 429 -29.27 4.67 30.55
CA GLN A 429 -28.02 5.44 30.79
C GLN A 429 -28.31 6.87 31.27
N ALA A 430 -29.34 7.51 30.70
CA ALA A 430 -29.78 8.84 31.07
C ALA A 430 -30.29 8.90 32.53
N GLU A 431 -31.10 7.92 32.94
CA GLU A 431 -31.61 7.80 34.31
C GLU A 431 -30.48 7.59 35.34
N MET A 432 -29.43 6.86 34.97
CA MET A 432 -28.22 6.68 35.78
C MET A 432 -27.34 7.94 35.85
N ARG A 433 -27.70 9.01 35.13
CA ARG A 433 -26.92 10.26 34.99
C ARG A 433 -25.51 10.04 34.45
N ASP A 434 -25.32 8.99 33.67
CA ASP A 434 -24.07 8.74 32.95
C ASP A 434 -24.08 9.56 31.66
N VAL A 435 -23.58 10.81 31.74
CA VAL A 435 -23.55 11.73 30.60
C VAL A 435 -22.71 11.16 29.43
N PRO A 436 -21.47 10.66 29.64
CA PRO A 436 -20.71 9.98 28.58
C PRO A 436 -21.44 8.76 28.01
N GLY A 437 -21.98 7.89 28.88
CA GLY A 437 -22.70 6.69 28.46
C GLY A 437 -23.94 6.99 27.63
N THR A 438 -24.67 8.05 27.96
CA THR A 438 -25.86 8.54 27.24
C THR A 438 -25.51 8.99 25.83
N GLY A 439 -24.45 9.79 25.67
CA GLY A 439 -23.99 10.24 24.36
C GLY A 439 -23.56 9.10 23.44
N ASP A 440 -22.87 8.12 24.01
CA ASP A 440 -22.45 6.92 23.30
C ASP A 440 -23.64 6.02 22.90
N ALA A 441 -24.67 5.94 23.75
CA ALA A 441 -25.92 5.24 23.46
C ALA A 441 -26.73 5.94 22.36
N ASP A 442 -26.75 7.28 22.33
CA ASP A 442 -27.38 8.06 21.25
C ASP A 442 -26.78 7.71 19.87
N ILE A 443 -25.46 7.67 19.75
CA ILE A 443 -24.81 7.33 18.47
C ILE A 443 -25.12 5.88 18.07
N ARG A 444 -25.09 4.93 19.02
CA ARG A 444 -25.47 3.52 18.75
C ARG A 444 -26.91 3.40 18.25
N TRP A 445 -27.83 4.12 18.87
CA TRP A 445 -29.23 4.14 18.46
C TRP A 445 -29.41 4.68 17.03
N GLN A 446 -28.66 5.69 16.63
CA GLN A 446 -28.68 6.19 15.25
C GLN A 446 -28.16 5.15 14.24
N ASP A 447 -27.14 4.36 14.62
CA ASP A 447 -26.60 3.30 13.77
C ASP A 447 -27.60 2.14 13.59
N THR A 448 -28.41 1.80 14.62
CA THR A 448 -29.48 0.79 14.48
C THR A 448 -30.59 1.26 13.54
N LEU A 449 -30.95 2.54 13.57
CA LEU A 449 -31.86 3.14 12.60
C LEU A 449 -31.29 3.08 11.18
N ALA A 450 -30.00 3.39 10.99
CA ALA A 450 -29.35 3.31 9.69
C ALA A 450 -29.42 1.89 9.09
N ALA A 451 -29.18 0.86 9.91
CA ALA A 451 -29.29 -0.54 9.50
C ALA A 451 -30.74 -0.95 9.15
N ALA A 452 -31.73 -0.39 9.82
CA ALA A 452 -33.15 -0.67 9.54
C ALA A 452 -33.64 -0.10 8.19
N ALA A 453 -32.94 0.90 7.63
CA ALA A 453 -33.37 1.61 6.42
C ALA A 453 -33.24 0.84 5.10
N ASP A 454 -32.52 -0.30 5.07
CA ASP A 454 -32.29 -1.10 3.85
C ASP A 454 -31.66 -0.30 2.71
N MET A 455 -30.70 0.55 3.06
CA MET A 455 -29.93 1.38 2.12
C MET A 455 -28.42 1.13 2.32
N PRO A 456 -27.91 -0.07 1.96
CA PRO A 456 -26.60 -0.56 2.41
C PRO A 456 -25.40 0.28 1.97
N ARG A 457 -25.57 1.14 0.95
CA ARG A 457 -24.53 2.10 0.54
C ARG A 457 -24.55 3.36 1.40
N ILE A 458 -25.74 3.87 1.71
CA ILE A 458 -25.93 5.09 2.52
C ILE A 458 -25.65 4.79 3.99
N GLU A 459 -26.11 3.64 4.49
CA GLU A 459 -25.80 3.11 5.82
C GLU A 459 -24.28 3.08 6.05
N LYS A 460 -23.51 2.47 5.15
CA LYS A 460 -22.05 2.42 5.25
C LYS A 460 -21.39 3.80 5.30
N MET A 461 -21.90 4.76 4.54
CA MET A 461 -21.40 6.14 4.57
C MET A 461 -21.74 6.81 5.91
N PHE A 462 -22.96 6.61 6.42
CA PHE A 462 -23.43 7.18 7.67
C PHE A 462 -22.66 6.63 8.88
N VAL A 463 -22.53 5.31 9.00
CA VAL A 463 -21.82 4.62 10.10
C VAL A 463 -20.33 4.99 10.12
N ARG A 464 -19.72 5.18 8.95
CA ARG A 464 -18.33 5.65 8.85
C ARG A 464 -18.14 7.03 9.46
N LEU A 465 -19.10 7.94 9.27
CA LEU A 465 -19.12 9.25 9.92
C LEU A 465 -19.44 9.14 11.43
N SER A 466 -20.20 8.13 11.86
CA SER A 466 -20.45 7.86 13.30
C SER A 466 -19.14 7.58 14.02
N LEU A 467 -18.26 6.78 13.40
CA LEU A 467 -16.95 6.45 13.97
C LEU A 467 -16.06 7.68 14.16
N GLN A 468 -16.10 8.63 13.22
CA GLN A 468 -15.37 9.90 13.37
C GLN A 468 -15.89 10.71 14.55
N LEU A 469 -17.21 10.81 14.73
CA LEU A 469 -17.81 11.53 15.86
C LEU A 469 -17.43 10.89 17.20
N ARG A 470 -17.58 9.57 17.34
CA ARG A 470 -17.19 8.86 18.58
C ARG A 470 -15.72 9.08 18.91
N MET A 471 -14.87 9.03 17.89
CA MET A 471 -13.46 9.31 18.03
C MET A 471 -13.20 10.76 18.49
N PHE A 472 -13.86 11.78 17.91
CA PHE A 472 -13.72 13.17 18.34
C PHE A 472 -14.10 13.36 19.82
N VAL A 473 -15.19 12.75 20.23
CA VAL A 473 -15.72 12.77 21.60
C VAL A 473 -14.73 12.16 22.57
N SER A 474 -14.25 10.94 22.30
CA SER A 474 -13.33 10.24 23.20
C SER A 474 -11.93 10.84 23.23
N ILE A 475 -11.44 11.38 22.11
CA ILE A 475 -10.09 11.96 22.01
C ILE A 475 -10.02 13.33 22.68
N LEU A 476 -11.01 14.18 22.42
CA LEU A 476 -11.04 15.53 22.98
C LEU A 476 -11.62 15.56 24.39
N GLY A 477 -12.12 14.43 24.89
CA GLY A 477 -12.82 14.37 26.17
C GLY A 477 -14.04 15.29 26.20
N LEU A 478 -14.62 15.56 25.03
CA LEU A 478 -15.82 16.38 24.92
C LEU A 478 -16.98 15.55 25.43
N GLU A 479 -17.84 16.15 26.25
CA GLU A 479 -19.12 15.53 26.57
C GLU A 479 -19.95 15.55 25.28
N TYR A 480 -20.20 14.39 24.65
CA TYR A 480 -21.15 14.30 23.54
C TYR A 480 -22.57 14.34 24.09
N ALA A 481 -22.95 15.47 24.63
CA ALA A 481 -24.31 15.64 25.10
C ALA A 481 -24.64 17.12 25.15
N TYR A 482 -25.53 17.56 24.26
CA TYR A 482 -26.49 18.57 24.70
C TYR A 482 -27.37 17.94 25.79
N SER A 483 -28.26 18.69 26.43
CA SER A 483 -28.98 18.21 27.62
C SER A 483 -29.45 16.75 27.49
N VAL A 484 -29.10 15.90 28.46
CA VAL A 484 -29.47 14.47 28.49
C VAL A 484 -30.98 14.31 28.28
N ASP A 485 -31.78 15.17 28.92
CA ASP A 485 -33.23 15.20 28.80
C ASP A 485 -33.67 15.53 27.36
N GLU A 486 -32.97 16.44 26.68
CA GLU A 486 -33.27 16.79 25.29
C GLU A 486 -32.84 15.68 24.31
N ILE A 487 -31.76 14.94 24.59
CA ILE A 487 -31.35 13.78 23.78
C ILE A 487 -32.42 12.69 23.83
N VAL A 488 -32.89 12.35 25.04
CA VAL A 488 -33.97 11.38 25.24
C VAL A 488 -35.23 11.87 24.52
N ALA A 489 -35.63 13.12 24.74
CA ALA A 489 -36.82 13.69 24.13
C ALA A 489 -36.77 13.68 22.60
N ASP A 490 -35.64 14.08 21.99
CA ASP A 490 -35.48 14.08 20.54
C ASP A 490 -35.54 12.65 19.97
N ASN A 491 -34.88 11.69 20.61
CA ASN A 491 -34.84 10.31 20.12
C ASN A 491 -36.20 9.61 20.26
N THR A 492 -36.90 9.83 21.37
CA THR A 492 -38.27 9.35 21.56
C THR A 492 -39.21 9.96 20.52
N ALA A 493 -39.12 11.27 20.25
CA ALA A 493 -39.94 11.93 19.24
C ALA A 493 -39.68 11.39 17.83
N ILE A 494 -38.41 11.16 17.47
CA ILE A 494 -38.03 10.56 16.17
C ILE A 494 -38.60 9.14 16.05
N LEU A 495 -38.48 8.31 17.09
CA LEU A 495 -39.03 6.96 17.07
C LEU A 495 -40.55 6.96 16.90
N LEU A 496 -41.26 7.82 17.62
CA LEU A 496 -42.72 7.97 17.50
C LEU A 496 -43.12 8.43 16.09
N ALA A 497 -42.37 9.36 15.48
CA ALA A 497 -42.61 9.80 14.10
C ALA A 497 -42.37 8.66 13.08
N LEU A 498 -41.37 7.81 13.31
CA LEU A 498 -41.13 6.61 12.49
C LEU A 498 -42.26 5.59 12.64
N GLU A 499 -42.79 5.39 13.84
CA GLU A 499 -43.93 4.51 14.10
C GLU A 499 -45.24 5.03 13.49
N ALA A 500 -45.44 6.35 13.53
CA ALA A 500 -46.54 7.03 12.85
C ALA A 500 -46.36 7.08 11.32
N GLN A 501 -45.21 6.63 10.80
CA GLN A 501 -44.86 6.65 9.38
C GLN A 501 -44.91 8.06 8.78
N ASP A 502 -44.45 9.07 9.52
CA ASP A 502 -44.41 10.47 9.09
C ASP A 502 -43.01 10.86 8.58
N PRO A 503 -42.75 10.78 7.26
CA PRO A 503 -41.45 11.10 6.68
C PRO A 503 -41.06 12.58 6.78
N GLU A 504 -42.03 13.50 6.86
CA GLU A 504 -41.75 14.94 6.95
C GLU A 504 -41.35 15.30 8.37
N GLU A 505 -42.13 14.84 9.35
CA GLU A 505 -41.87 15.09 10.76
C GLU A 505 -40.56 14.46 11.21
N VAL A 506 -40.26 13.21 10.81
CA VAL A 506 -38.98 12.57 11.15
C VAL A 506 -37.78 13.34 10.59
N THR A 507 -37.91 13.86 9.36
CA THR A 507 -36.84 14.64 8.73
C THR A 507 -36.63 15.97 9.46
N ARG A 508 -37.72 16.62 9.89
CA ARG A 508 -37.69 17.87 10.66
C ARG A 508 -37.04 17.67 12.03
N LEU A 509 -37.44 16.64 12.76
CA LEU A 509 -36.89 16.28 14.07
C LEU A 509 -35.41 15.93 13.98
N TRP A 510 -35.02 15.14 12.98
CA TRP A 510 -33.61 14.79 12.72
C TRP A 510 -32.75 16.03 12.46
N ARG A 511 -33.23 16.96 11.62
CA ARG A 511 -32.49 18.20 11.35
C ARG A 511 -32.27 19.01 12.62
N ARG A 512 -33.32 19.18 13.44
CA ARG A 512 -33.21 19.88 14.73
C ARG A 512 -32.16 19.22 15.63
N LYS A 513 -32.21 17.90 15.78
CA LYS A 513 -31.24 17.14 16.58
C LYS A 513 -29.80 17.35 16.09
N ILE A 514 -29.58 17.33 14.77
CA ILE A 514 -28.27 17.59 14.16
C ILE A 514 -27.78 19.02 14.44
N ASP A 515 -28.65 20.02 14.26
CA ASP A 515 -28.29 21.42 14.50
C ASP A 515 -27.93 21.68 15.98
N ASN A 516 -28.66 21.04 16.91
CA ASN A 516 -28.36 21.07 18.35
C ASN A 516 -26.99 20.45 18.65
N ALA A 517 -26.71 19.26 18.09
CA ALA A 517 -25.43 18.58 18.29
C ALA A 517 -24.23 19.38 17.74
N VAL A 518 -24.37 20.00 16.56
CA VAL A 518 -23.36 20.87 15.96
C VAL A 518 -23.10 22.08 16.85
N THR A 519 -24.16 22.77 17.26
CA THR A 519 -24.07 23.98 18.10
C THR A 519 -23.33 23.67 19.40
N TYR A 520 -23.67 22.55 20.03
CA TYR A 520 -23.05 22.12 21.27
C TYR A 520 -21.56 21.79 21.10
N MET A 521 -21.21 20.90 20.17
CA MET A 521 -19.81 20.45 20.02
C MET A 521 -18.88 21.56 19.52
N VAL A 522 -19.37 22.42 18.64
CA VAL A 522 -18.60 23.58 18.21
C VAL A 522 -18.42 24.60 19.34
N GLY A 523 -19.40 24.74 20.23
CA GLY A 523 -19.31 25.54 21.45
C GLY A 523 -18.19 25.06 22.37
N GLN A 524 -18.11 23.75 22.63
CA GLN A 524 -17.08 23.14 23.47
C GLN A 524 -15.66 23.33 22.90
N LEU A 525 -15.50 23.24 21.58
CA LEU A 525 -14.21 23.47 20.92
C LEU A 525 -13.75 24.94 20.99
N GLY A 526 -14.66 25.89 21.18
CA GLY A 526 -14.30 27.30 21.37
C GLY A 526 -13.59 27.61 22.68
N HIS A 527 -13.52 26.66 23.62
CA HIS A 527 -12.77 26.77 24.86
C HIS A 527 -11.34 26.19 24.77
N LEU A 528 -10.95 25.63 23.62
CA LEU A 528 -9.68 24.93 23.40
C LEU A 528 -8.71 25.64 22.41
N ASP A 529 -9.19 26.67 21.70
CA ASP A 529 -8.38 27.59 20.87
C ASP A 529 -7.83 28.74 21.74
#